data_AF-A0A1V4TR35-F1
#
_entry.id   AF-A0A1V4TR35-F1
#
_cell.length_a   1.000
_cell.length_b   1.000
_cell.length_c   1.000
_cell.angle_alpha   90.00
_cell.angle_beta   90.00
_cell.angle_gamma   90.00
#
_symmetry.space_group_name_H-M   'P 1'
#
loop_
_entity.id
_entity.type
_entity.pdbx_description
1 polymer ?
#
loop_
_entity_poly.entity_id
_entity_poly.type
_entity_poly.pdbx_seq_one_letter_code
_entity_poly.pdbx_strand_id
1 'polypeptide(L)'
;MGVSIAVCELDSDSALCKVGKTTLLKVNLRDVTGFEDLAEFDLVVPISQAKLVLGADWEAFLKRNRLDPEMETLYLDKVKNEADRQLLTAESQKLYTGWVSLDKVPAERKAALMEKAGADDRLTGWDMLSFDEMGATCGKCPLSWDEGRGCMGTFGPENSALPGIAQKHGCVIVASVPSSVQSRRLFTVEDASKLLEEVRLLREKLPDEGKVMVRRYSGVLDRLEKMGNVCVTYGTRFYFL
;
A
#
# COMPACT_ATOMS: atom_id res chain seq x y z
N MET A 1 -1.31 21.71 -4.98
CA MET A 1 -1.14 20.52 -4.11
C MET A 1 0.25 20.61 -3.47
N GLY A 2 0.63 19.67 -2.59
CA GLY A 2 1.96 19.65 -1.96
C GLY A 2 2.86 18.62 -2.64
N VAL A 3 4.15 18.91 -2.72
CA VAL A 3 5.18 17.98 -3.17
C VAL A 3 5.65 17.15 -1.98
N SER A 4 5.71 15.85 -2.18
CA SER A 4 6.28 14.87 -1.26
C SER A 4 7.58 14.30 -1.84
N ILE A 5 8.37 13.71 -0.96
CA ILE A 5 9.60 12.97 -1.26
C ILE A 5 9.45 11.57 -0.73
N ALA A 6 9.94 10.59 -1.47
CA ALA A 6 9.90 9.19 -1.08
C ALA A 6 11.16 8.45 -1.54
N VAL A 7 11.51 7.39 -0.81
CA VAL A 7 12.52 6.42 -1.23
C VAL A 7 11.86 5.19 -1.85
N CYS A 8 12.54 4.54 -2.79
CA CYS A 8 12.13 3.28 -3.37
C CYS A 8 12.51 2.15 -2.39
N GLU A 9 11.67 1.90 -1.38
CA GLU A 9 12.02 0.98 -0.30
C GLU A 9 12.27 -0.45 -0.78
N LEU A 10 11.61 -0.87 -1.86
CA LEU A 10 11.79 -2.21 -2.44
C LEU A 10 13.18 -2.44 -3.04
N ASP A 11 13.96 -1.38 -3.29
CA ASP A 11 15.35 -1.49 -3.74
C ASP A 11 16.26 -2.12 -2.66
N SER A 12 15.93 -1.96 -1.37
CA SER A 12 16.77 -2.43 -0.26
C SER A 12 16.25 -3.70 0.40
N ASP A 13 17.13 -4.65 0.68
CA ASP A 13 16.79 -5.82 1.51
C ASP A 13 16.56 -5.46 2.99
N SER A 14 16.95 -4.26 3.41
CA SER A 14 16.70 -3.76 4.78
C SER A 14 15.28 -3.22 4.96
N ALA A 15 14.49 -3.11 3.89
CA ALA A 15 13.10 -2.70 3.99
C ALA A 15 12.25 -3.83 4.60
N LEU A 16 11.75 -3.61 5.82
CA LEU A 16 10.94 -4.61 6.54
C LEU A 16 9.63 -4.97 5.81
N CYS A 17 9.11 -4.05 4.99
CA CYS A 17 7.92 -4.29 4.19
C CYS A 17 8.19 -5.07 2.89
N LYS A 18 9.46 -5.25 2.48
CA LYS A 18 9.81 -5.78 1.16
C LYS A 18 9.23 -7.17 0.94
N VAL A 19 9.48 -8.10 1.87
CA VAL A 19 8.97 -9.47 1.76
C VAL A 19 7.44 -9.47 1.66
N GLY A 20 6.75 -8.70 2.50
CA GLY A 20 5.29 -8.59 2.44
C GLY A 20 4.79 -8.05 1.09
N LYS A 21 5.40 -6.97 0.59
CA LYS A 21 5.01 -6.30 -0.66
C LYS A 21 5.37 -7.11 -1.93
N THR A 22 6.36 -7.99 -1.86
CA THR A 22 6.75 -8.84 -3.00
C THR A 22 6.12 -10.23 -2.96
N THR A 23 5.60 -10.65 -1.81
CA THR A 23 4.90 -11.94 -1.68
C THR A 23 3.46 -11.78 -2.14
N LEU A 24 3.18 -12.23 -3.35
CA LEU A 24 1.82 -12.30 -3.89
C LEU A 24 1.06 -13.46 -3.26
N LEU A 25 -0.13 -13.18 -2.74
CA LEU A 25 -0.98 -14.17 -2.08
C LEU A 25 -2.19 -14.54 -2.94
N LYS A 26 -2.91 -13.54 -3.44
CA LYS A 26 -4.13 -13.74 -4.22
C LYS A 26 -4.15 -12.81 -5.42
N VAL A 27 -4.94 -13.19 -6.42
CA VAL A 27 -5.28 -12.32 -7.53
C VAL A 27 -6.79 -12.22 -7.68
N ASN A 28 -7.27 -11.03 -8.02
CA ASN A 28 -8.67 -10.82 -8.36
C ASN A 28 -8.85 -11.13 -9.85
N LEU A 29 -9.88 -11.90 -10.16
CA LEU A 29 -10.30 -12.16 -11.53
C LEU A 29 -11.79 -11.85 -11.64
N ARG A 30 -12.14 -10.88 -12.47
CA ARG A 30 -13.54 -10.58 -12.82
C ARG A 30 -14.19 -11.72 -13.59
N ASP A 31 -13.40 -12.35 -14.47
CA ASP A 31 -13.79 -13.56 -15.20
C ASP A 31 -12.83 -14.70 -14.84
N VAL A 32 -13.37 -15.73 -14.21
CA VAL A 32 -12.60 -16.89 -13.74
C VAL A 32 -12.59 -18.06 -14.72
N THR A 33 -13.09 -17.86 -15.94
CA THR A 33 -13.08 -18.89 -17.00
C THR A 33 -11.69 -19.48 -17.19
N GLY A 34 -11.57 -20.82 -17.10
CA GLY A 34 -10.32 -21.58 -17.18
C GLY A 34 -9.54 -21.69 -15.87
N PHE A 35 -10.06 -21.14 -14.77
CA PHE A 35 -9.49 -21.18 -13.40
C PHE A 35 -10.55 -21.49 -12.33
N GLU A 36 -11.70 -22.03 -12.74
CA GLU A 36 -12.85 -22.30 -11.87
C GLU A 36 -12.52 -23.27 -10.74
N ASP A 37 -11.58 -24.19 -10.98
CA ASP A 37 -11.07 -25.16 -10.02
C ASP A 37 -10.20 -24.55 -8.91
N LEU A 38 -9.69 -23.34 -9.14
CA LEU A 38 -8.79 -22.61 -8.23
C LEU A 38 -9.45 -21.40 -7.57
N ALA A 39 -10.68 -21.10 -7.98
CA ALA A 39 -11.48 -19.99 -7.50
C ALA A 39 -11.94 -20.18 -6.05
N GLU A 40 -11.92 -19.10 -5.28
CA GLU A 40 -12.49 -19.06 -3.94
C GLU A 40 -13.99 -18.76 -4.00
N PHE A 41 -14.77 -19.58 -3.32
CA PHE A 41 -16.22 -19.43 -3.24
C PHE A 41 -16.66 -19.36 -1.78
N ASP A 42 -17.58 -18.45 -1.51
CA ASP A 42 -18.35 -18.45 -0.28
C ASP A 42 -19.58 -19.34 -0.45
N LEU A 43 -19.98 -20.01 0.64
CA LEU A 43 -21.26 -20.69 0.69
C LEU A 43 -22.31 -19.73 1.23
N VAL A 44 -23.29 -19.42 0.39
CA VAL A 44 -24.35 -18.47 0.73
C VAL A 44 -25.71 -19.12 0.57
N VAL A 45 -26.69 -18.63 1.32
CA VAL A 45 -28.09 -19.03 1.23
C VAL A 45 -28.92 -17.77 1.03
N PRO A 46 -29.74 -17.67 -0.04
CA PRO A 46 -30.73 -16.61 -0.18
C PRO A 46 -31.68 -16.60 1.01
N ILE A 47 -32.02 -15.43 1.55
CA ILE A 47 -32.83 -15.38 2.78
C ILE A 47 -34.23 -15.95 2.62
N SER A 48 -34.81 -15.84 1.44
CA SER A 48 -36.08 -16.52 1.12
C SER A 48 -36.00 -18.01 1.40
N GLN A 49 -34.90 -18.66 0.99
CA GLN A 49 -34.69 -20.09 1.22
C GLN A 49 -34.38 -20.40 2.68
N ALA A 50 -33.53 -19.60 3.34
CA ALA A 50 -33.23 -19.78 4.76
C ALA A 50 -34.49 -19.67 5.64
N LYS A 51 -35.38 -18.72 5.34
CA LYS A 51 -36.69 -18.56 6.02
C LYS A 51 -37.62 -19.74 5.80
N LEU A 52 -37.61 -20.36 4.62
CA LEU A 52 -38.42 -21.55 4.34
C LEU A 52 -37.96 -22.75 5.16
N VAL A 53 -36.64 -22.94 5.28
CA VAL A 53 -36.04 -24.06 6.05
C VAL A 53 -36.26 -23.88 7.56
N LEU A 54 -36.02 -22.68 8.08
CA LEU A 54 -36.09 -22.40 9.51
C LEU A 54 -37.52 -22.14 10.00
N GLY A 55 -38.40 -21.67 9.11
CA GLY A 55 -39.82 -21.45 9.39
C GLY A 55 -40.06 -20.64 10.66
N ALA A 56 -40.76 -21.24 11.62
CA ALA A 56 -41.09 -20.63 12.91
C ALA A 56 -39.86 -20.36 13.82
N ASP A 57 -38.73 -21.03 13.58
CA ASP A 57 -37.50 -20.85 14.37
C ASP A 57 -36.62 -19.70 13.87
N TRP A 58 -37.06 -18.96 12.83
CA TRP A 58 -36.28 -17.89 12.20
C TRP A 58 -35.80 -16.80 13.18
N GLU A 59 -36.68 -16.29 14.05
CA GLU A 59 -36.31 -15.24 15.01
C GLU A 59 -35.29 -15.74 16.05
N ALA A 60 -35.46 -16.98 16.51
CA ALA A 60 -34.54 -17.60 17.44
C ALA A 60 -33.19 -17.89 16.77
N PHE A 61 -33.17 -18.34 15.52
CA PHE A 61 -31.97 -18.51 14.69
C PHE A 61 -31.16 -17.22 14.58
N LEU A 62 -31.81 -16.09 14.22
CA LEU A 62 -31.13 -14.79 14.11
C LEU A 62 -30.50 -14.38 15.43
N LYS A 63 -31.22 -14.57 16.55
CA LYS A 63 -30.72 -14.24 17.89
C LYS A 63 -29.55 -15.12 18.32
N ARG A 64 -29.60 -16.43 18.06
CA ARG A 64 -28.53 -17.40 18.38
C ARG A 64 -27.24 -17.06 17.64
N ASN A 65 -27.35 -16.68 16.37
CA ASN A 65 -26.20 -16.40 15.51
C ASN A 65 -25.77 -14.93 15.50
N ARG A 66 -26.57 -14.04 16.11
CA ARG A 66 -26.38 -12.57 16.13
C ARG A 66 -26.30 -11.97 14.73
N LEU A 67 -27.26 -12.33 13.90
CA LEU A 67 -27.34 -11.93 12.50
C LEU A 67 -28.34 -10.80 12.31
N ASP A 68 -28.13 -9.99 11.27
CA ASP A 68 -28.97 -8.85 10.93
C ASP A 68 -30.28 -9.31 10.25
N PRO A 69 -31.48 -8.98 10.79
CA PRO A 69 -32.75 -9.34 10.16
C PRO A 69 -32.95 -8.77 8.75
N GLU A 70 -32.25 -7.70 8.38
CA GLU A 70 -32.38 -7.00 7.09
C GLU A 70 -31.34 -7.44 6.03
N MET A 71 -30.47 -8.41 6.33
CA MET A 71 -29.53 -8.91 5.31
C MET A 71 -30.29 -9.52 4.12
N GLU A 72 -29.70 -9.50 2.92
CA GLU A 72 -30.33 -10.10 1.72
C GLU A 72 -29.80 -11.51 1.44
N THR A 73 -28.53 -11.73 1.78
CA THR A 73 -27.81 -12.98 1.55
C THR A 73 -27.15 -13.44 2.84
N LEU A 74 -27.41 -14.68 3.24
CA LEU A 74 -26.80 -15.28 4.43
C LEU A 74 -25.52 -16.01 4.04
N TYR A 75 -24.39 -15.58 4.59
CA TYR A 75 -23.12 -16.29 4.44
C TYR A 75 -23.00 -17.35 5.53
N LEU A 76 -22.75 -18.61 5.16
CA LEU A 76 -22.65 -19.71 6.12
C LEU A 76 -21.47 -19.59 7.08
N ASP A 77 -20.46 -18.78 6.75
CA ASP A 77 -19.33 -18.48 7.64
C ASP A 77 -19.75 -17.63 8.86
N LYS A 78 -20.84 -16.86 8.76
CA LYS A 78 -21.39 -16.03 9.85
C LYS A 78 -22.31 -16.81 10.78
N VAL A 79 -22.75 -18.01 10.39
CA VAL A 79 -23.59 -18.88 11.22
C VAL A 79 -22.71 -19.56 12.26
N LYS A 80 -22.80 -19.11 13.52
CA LYS A 80 -21.97 -19.58 14.63
C LYS A 80 -22.43 -20.91 15.21
N ASN A 81 -23.72 -21.20 15.13
CA ASN A 81 -24.29 -22.45 15.59
C ASN A 81 -24.10 -23.53 14.52
N GLU A 82 -23.42 -24.61 14.89
CA GLU A 82 -23.06 -25.67 13.94
C GLU A 82 -24.28 -26.47 13.43
N ALA A 83 -25.32 -26.66 14.26
CA ALA A 83 -26.53 -27.37 13.84
C ALA A 83 -27.33 -26.56 12.81
N ASP A 84 -27.48 -25.25 13.06
CA ASP A 84 -28.11 -24.33 12.11
C ASP A 84 -27.32 -24.26 10.79
N ARG A 85 -25.98 -24.27 10.88
CA ARG A 85 -25.09 -24.25 9.71
C ARG A 85 -25.22 -25.52 8.87
N GLN A 86 -25.26 -26.68 9.50
CA GLN A 86 -25.45 -27.97 8.80
C GLN A 86 -26.80 -28.04 8.11
N LEU A 87 -27.87 -27.58 8.78
CA LEU A 87 -29.21 -27.52 8.21
C LEU A 87 -29.25 -26.69 6.92
N LEU A 88 -28.56 -25.55 6.92
CA LEU A 88 -28.52 -24.64 5.78
C LEU A 88 -27.49 -25.01 4.70
N THR A 89 -26.60 -25.98 4.97
CA THR A 89 -25.57 -26.40 4.01
C THR A 89 -26.18 -27.03 2.76
N ALA A 90 -27.26 -27.80 2.90
CA ALA A 90 -27.94 -28.44 1.77
C ALA A 90 -28.55 -27.41 0.79
N GLU A 91 -28.92 -26.24 1.29
CA GLU A 91 -29.54 -25.16 0.53
C GLU A 91 -28.54 -24.09 0.08
N SER A 92 -27.25 -24.33 0.33
CA SER A 92 -26.19 -23.37 0.01
C SER A 92 -25.80 -23.40 -1.46
N GLN A 93 -25.52 -22.22 -1.99
CA GLN A 93 -24.95 -22.03 -3.30
C GLN A 93 -23.54 -21.44 -3.17
N LYS A 94 -22.68 -21.79 -4.12
CA LYS A 94 -21.34 -21.21 -4.22
C LYS A 94 -21.44 -19.83 -4.87
N LEU A 95 -21.00 -18.81 -4.16
CA LEU A 95 -20.82 -17.46 -4.66
C LEU A 95 -19.33 -17.20 -4.88
N TYR A 96 -18.95 -16.91 -6.11
CA TYR A 96 -17.55 -16.60 -6.42
C TYR A 96 -17.14 -15.28 -5.76
N THR A 97 -16.04 -15.31 -5.03
CA THR A 97 -15.55 -14.16 -4.25
C THR A 97 -14.76 -13.15 -5.08
N GLY A 98 -14.47 -13.47 -6.35
CA GLY A 98 -13.56 -12.69 -7.17
C GLY A 98 -12.09 -13.06 -7.00
N TRP A 99 -11.73 -13.94 -6.06
CA TRP A 99 -10.33 -14.22 -5.73
C TRP A 99 -9.89 -15.63 -6.12
N VAL A 100 -8.63 -15.73 -6.55
CA VAL A 100 -7.88 -16.98 -6.75
C VAL A 100 -6.64 -16.95 -5.87
N SER A 101 -6.44 -17.98 -5.05
CA SER A 101 -5.29 -18.07 -4.15
C SER A 101 -4.09 -18.70 -4.85
N LEU A 102 -2.93 -18.03 -4.82
CA LEU A 102 -1.75 -18.42 -5.59
C LEU A 102 -1.00 -19.64 -5.03
N ASP A 103 -1.26 -20.00 -3.78
CA ASP A 103 -0.74 -21.21 -3.12
C ASP A 103 -1.31 -22.49 -3.74
N LYS A 104 -2.55 -22.45 -4.23
CA LYS A 104 -3.24 -23.56 -4.89
C LYS A 104 -2.96 -23.64 -6.39
N VAL A 105 -2.36 -22.60 -6.98
CA VAL A 105 -2.14 -22.52 -8.43
C VAL A 105 -0.88 -23.31 -8.80
N PRO A 106 -0.98 -24.32 -9.68
CA PRO A 106 0.18 -25.04 -10.21
C PRO A 106 1.14 -24.12 -10.97
N ALA A 107 2.45 -24.39 -10.90
CA ALA A 107 3.49 -23.51 -11.44
C ALA A 107 3.30 -23.21 -12.94
N GLU A 108 2.85 -24.19 -13.71
CA GLU A 108 2.57 -24.12 -15.14
C GLU A 108 1.41 -23.17 -15.51
N ARG A 109 0.47 -22.93 -14.58
CA ARG A 109 -0.70 -22.06 -14.79
C ARG A 109 -0.50 -20.65 -14.23
N LYS A 110 0.51 -20.44 -13.38
CA LYS A 110 0.78 -19.14 -12.74
C LYS A 110 0.98 -18.01 -13.75
N ALA A 111 1.78 -18.22 -14.80
CA ALA A 111 2.05 -17.16 -15.78
C ALA A 111 0.76 -16.66 -16.46
N ALA A 112 -0.07 -17.58 -16.95
CA ALA A 112 -1.34 -17.26 -17.59
C ALA A 112 -2.33 -16.56 -16.62
N LEU A 113 -2.37 -17.00 -15.36
CA LEU A 113 -3.20 -16.37 -14.33
C LEU A 113 -2.76 -14.92 -14.06
N MET A 114 -1.46 -14.69 -13.91
CA MET A 114 -0.89 -13.37 -13.63
C MET A 114 -1.07 -12.38 -14.78
N GLU A 115 -1.11 -12.88 -16.02
CA GLU A 115 -1.44 -12.10 -17.21
C GLU A 115 -2.92 -11.70 -17.21
N LYS A 116 -3.82 -12.64 -16.87
CA LYS A 116 -5.28 -12.38 -16.84
C LYS A 116 -5.70 -11.40 -15.75
N ALA A 117 -5.09 -11.46 -14.57
CA ALA A 117 -5.42 -10.57 -13.45
C ALA A 117 -4.93 -9.13 -13.67
N GLY A 118 -3.84 -8.88 -14.42
CA GLY A 118 -3.24 -7.55 -14.46
C GLY A 118 -2.52 -7.19 -13.16
N ALA A 119 -1.95 -5.98 -13.08
CA ALA A 119 -1.07 -5.58 -11.97
C ALA A 119 -1.83 -5.09 -10.73
N ASP A 120 -2.94 -4.38 -10.94
CA ASP A 120 -3.72 -3.72 -9.87
C ASP A 120 -4.64 -4.69 -9.12
N ASP A 121 -4.93 -5.85 -9.70
CA ASP A 121 -5.79 -6.89 -9.12
C ASP A 121 -4.97 -7.91 -8.31
N ARG A 122 -3.81 -7.52 -7.80
CA ARG A 122 -2.90 -8.39 -7.06
C ARG A 122 -2.92 -8.03 -5.58
N LEU A 123 -3.11 -9.04 -4.74
CA LEU A 123 -3.07 -8.90 -3.29
C LEU A 123 -1.76 -9.46 -2.77
N THR A 124 -0.98 -8.62 -2.10
CA THR A 124 0.29 -8.99 -1.48
C THR A 124 0.12 -9.32 -0.01
N GLY A 125 1.14 -9.91 0.61
CA GLY A 125 1.18 -10.11 2.06
C GLY A 125 1.18 -8.79 2.83
N TRP A 126 1.64 -7.69 2.22
CA TRP A 126 1.57 -6.37 2.83
C TRP A 126 0.12 -5.86 2.92
N ASP A 127 -0.70 -6.12 1.91
CA ASP A 127 -2.10 -5.66 1.86
C ASP A 127 -2.99 -6.39 2.87
N MET A 128 -2.53 -7.54 3.40
CA MET A 128 -3.22 -8.30 4.44
C MET A 128 -2.99 -7.75 5.85
N LEU A 129 -2.02 -6.86 6.03
CA LEU A 129 -1.73 -6.28 7.34
C LEU A 129 -2.78 -5.22 7.72
N SER A 130 -3.09 -5.14 9.00
CA SER A 130 -3.83 -4.00 9.56
C SER A 130 -2.98 -2.72 9.52
N PHE A 131 -3.64 -1.55 9.60
CA PHE A 131 -2.93 -0.27 9.67
C PHE A 131 -1.99 -0.16 10.87
N ASP A 132 -2.35 -0.76 12.01
CA ASP A 132 -1.50 -0.78 13.21
C ASP A 132 -0.24 -1.62 13.00
N GLU A 133 -0.35 -2.78 12.34
CA GLU A 133 0.79 -3.63 11.99
C GLU A 133 1.70 -2.95 10.97
N MET A 134 1.13 -2.30 9.96
CA MET A 134 1.88 -1.49 8.99
C MET A 134 2.63 -0.37 9.70
N GLY A 135 1.95 0.39 10.57
CA GLY A 135 2.52 1.49 11.34
C GLY A 135 3.66 1.03 12.25
N ALA A 136 3.46 -0.07 12.99
CA ALA A 136 4.48 -0.66 13.85
C ALA A 136 5.69 -1.17 13.07
N THR A 137 5.47 -1.71 11.86
CA THR A 137 6.55 -2.15 10.98
C THR A 137 7.34 -0.97 10.44
N CYS A 138 6.66 0.07 9.94
CA CYS A 138 7.30 1.31 9.47
C CYS A 138 8.07 2.01 10.59
N GLY A 139 7.52 2.11 11.80
CA GLY A 139 8.18 2.76 12.94
C GLY A 139 9.48 2.09 13.40
N LYS A 140 9.68 0.80 13.07
CA LYS A 140 10.93 0.06 13.35
C LYS A 140 11.83 -0.05 12.12
N CYS A 141 11.37 0.40 10.95
CA CYS A 141 12.08 0.19 9.70
C CYS A 141 13.27 1.17 9.59
N PRO A 142 14.48 0.68 9.28
CA PRO A 142 15.64 1.55 9.11
C PRO A 142 15.51 2.55 7.94
N LEU A 143 14.65 2.26 6.96
CA LEU A 143 14.37 3.17 5.84
C LEU A 143 13.31 4.23 6.18
N SER A 144 12.69 4.17 7.36
CA SER A 144 11.70 5.17 7.79
C SER A 144 12.40 6.45 8.24
N TRP A 145 12.67 7.34 7.29
CA TRP A 145 13.45 8.55 7.51
C TRP A 145 12.63 9.75 8.04
N ASP A 146 11.31 9.76 7.83
CA ASP A 146 10.43 10.85 8.29
C ASP A 146 9.87 10.58 9.71
N GLU A 147 10.76 10.44 10.70
CA GLU A 147 10.37 10.37 12.12
C GLU A 147 9.40 9.23 12.46
N GLY A 148 9.58 8.06 11.81
CA GLY A 148 8.70 6.90 12.02
C GLY A 148 7.40 6.95 11.22
N ARG A 149 7.17 7.99 10.40
CA ARG A 149 6.00 8.10 9.50
C ARG A 149 6.15 7.32 8.19
N GLY A 150 7.29 6.66 7.97
CA GLY A 150 7.54 5.78 6.83
C GLY A 150 8.62 6.29 5.87
N CYS A 151 8.64 5.72 4.67
CA CYS A 151 9.59 6.02 3.59
C CYS A 151 9.23 7.27 2.77
N MET A 152 8.18 8.00 3.16
CA MET A 152 7.67 9.20 2.48
C MET A 152 7.54 10.35 3.48
N GLY A 153 7.81 11.57 3.03
CA GLY A 153 7.60 12.78 3.80
C GLY A 153 7.38 14.00 2.90
N THR A 154 7.04 15.14 3.50
CA THR A 154 6.71 16.35 2.71
C THR A 154 7.97 17.13 2.33
N PHE A 155 8.07 17.53 1.05
CA PHE A 155 9.05 18.52 0.58
C PHE A 155 8.52 19.95 0.78
N GLY A 156 7.28 20.23 0.40
CA GLY A 156 6.69 21.56 0.55
C GLY A 156 5.56 21.83 -0.45
N PRO A 157 5.02 23.05 -0.51
CA PRO A 157 4.00 23.39 -1.50
C PRO A 157 4.61 23.46 -2.91
N GLU A 158 3.79 23.23 -3.94
CA GLU A 158 4.22 23.33 -5.36
C GLU A 158 4.83 24.69 -5.72
N ASN A 159 4.37 25.77 -5.08
CA ASN A 159 4.88 27.14 -5.29
C ASN A 159 6.07 27.47 -4.37
N SER A 160 6.78 26.47 -3.84
CA SER A 160 7.98 26.68 -3.05
C SER A 160 9.03 27.48 -3.85
N ALA A 161 9.63 28.49 -3.22
CA ALA A 161 10.74 29.24 -3.79
C ALA A 161 12.09 28.48 -3.68
N LEU A 162 12.16 27.38 -2.92
CA LEU A 162 13.39 26.64 -2.69
C LEU A 162 14.06 26.13 -3.98
N PRO A 163 13.33 25.57 -4.97
CA PRO A 163 13.93 25.22 -6.26
C PRO A 163 14.55 26.42 -6.99
N GLY A 164 13.95 27.60 -6.90
CA GLY A 164 14.50 28.82 -7.48
C GLY A 164 15.77 29.30 -6.78
N ILE A 165 15.82 29.21 -5.46
CA ILE A 165 17.04 29.46 -4.66
C ILE A 165 18.14 28.46 -5.03
N ALA A 166 17.78 27.18 -5.11
CA ALA A 166 18.69 26.11 -5.53
C ALA A 166 19.30 26.35 -6.90
N GLN A 167 18.50 26.83 -7.86
CA GLN A 167 18.97 27.15 -9.20
C GLN A 167 20.04 28.25 -9.19
N LYS A 168 19.88 29.31 -8.38
CA LYS A 168 20.88 30.39 -8.25
C LYS A 168 22.25 29.89 -7.79
N HIS A 169 22.27 28.82 -7.00
CA HIS A 169 23.48 28.23 -6.41
C HIS A 169 23.95 26.97 -7.14
N GLY A 170 23.39 26.66 -8.32
CA GLY A 170 23.82 25.50 -9.12
C GLY A 170 23.43 24.14 -8.52
N CYS A 171 22.47 24.11 -7.60
CA CYS A 171 21.94 22.88 -7.01
C CYS A 171 20.90 22.25 -7.95
N VAL A 172 21.38 21.37 -8.83
CA VAL A 172 20.63 20.82 -9.97
C VAL A 172 19.46 19.96 -9.52
N ILE A 173 19.64 19.10 -8.52
CA ILE A 173 18.60 18.17 -8.06
C ILE A 173 17.46 18.95 -7.42
N VAL A 174 17.75 19.80 -6.43
CA VAL A 174 16.71 20.58 -5.74
C VAL A 174 16.03 21.58 -6.68
N ALA A 175 16.76 22.16 -7.64
CA ALA A 175 16.17 23.03 -8.66
C ALA A 175 15.23 22.26 -9.61
N SER A 176 15.50 20.98 -9.87
CA SER A 176 14.73 20.15 -10.78
C SER A 176 13.45 19.54 -10.18
N VAL A 177 13.12 19.82 -8.90
CA VAL A 177 11.96 19.20 -8.23
C VAL A 177 10.65 19.38 -9.01
N PRO A 178 10.27 20.58 -9.49
CA PRO A 178 9.01 20.75 -10.20
C PRO A 178 8.89 19.89 -11.48
N SER A 179 9.96 19.81 -12.27
CA SER A 179 9.97 18.98 -13.49
C SER A 179 10.09 17.48 -13.17
N SER A 180 10.75 17.14 -12.07
CA SER A 180 10.90 15.75 -11.62
C SER A 180 9.59 15.15 -11.14
N VAL A 181 8.73 15.94 -10.47
CA VAL A 181 7.36 15.53 -10.11
C VAL A 181 6.54 15.24 -11.37
N GLN A 182 6.57 16.14 -12.37
CA GLN A 182 5.81 15.99 -13.62
C GLN A 182 6.23 14.75 -14.42
N SER A 183 7.54 14.48 -14.47
CA SER A 183 8.11 13.34 -15.20
C SER A 183 8.17 12.05 -14.38
N ARG A 184 7.77 12.08 -13.11
CA ARG A 184 7.95 10.98 -12.14
C ARG A 184 9.37 10.43 -12.15
N ARG A 185 10.36 11.33 -12.18
CA ARG A 185 11.77 10.96 -12.28
C ARG A 185 12.21 10.20 -11.04
N LEU A 186 12.87 9.06 -11.28
CA LEU A 186 13.61 8.31 -10.27
C LEU A 186 15.06 8.77 -10.26
N PHE A 187 15.56 9.16 -9.09
CA PHE A 187 16.95 9.53 -8.86
C PHE A 187 17.75 8.34 -8.33
N THR A 188 19.01 8.24 -8.75
CA THR A 188 19.89 7.13 -8.35
C THR A 188 20.50 7.34 -6.96
N VAL A 189 21.22 6.32 -6.48
CA VAL A 189 21.99 6.42 -5.23
C VAL A 189 23.11 7.46 -5.35
N GLU A 190 23.74 7.58 -6.51
CA GLU A 190 24.76 8.60 -6.77
C GLU A 190 24.18 10.01 -6.76
N ASP A 191 22.94 10.16 -7.24
CA ASP A 191 22.22 11.43 -7.13
C ASP A 191 21.88 11.75 -5.67
N ALA A 192 21.69 10.75 -4.79
CA ALA A 192 21.49 11.00 -3.37
C ALA A 192 22.74 11.59 -2.71
N SER A 193 23.93 11.09 -3.06
CA SER A 193 25.20 11.68 -2.59
C SER A 193 25.37 13.12 -3.06
N LYS A 194 25.01 13.43 -4.32
CA LYS A 194 25.02 14.81 -4.83
C LYS A 194 23.99 15.69 -4.12
N LEU A 195 22.81 15.15 -3.82
CA LEU A 195 21.77 15.86 -3.09
C LEU A 195 22.27 16.27 -1.70
N LEU A 196 23.04 15.42 -1.00
CA LEU A 196 23.62 15.77 0.30
C LEU A 196 24.61 16.95 0.20
N GLU A 197 25.43 17.00 -0.85
CA GLU A 197 26.30 18.16 -1.11
C GLU A 197 25.49 19.43 -1.46
N GLU A 198 24.42 19.30 -2.25
CA GLU A 198 23.51 20.42 -2.53
C GLU A 198 22.84 20.94 -1.24
N VAL A 199 22.40 20.04 -0.36
CA VAL A 199 21.81 20.43 0.93
C VAL A 199 22.81 21.18 1.79
N ARG A 200 24.07 20.71 1.86
CA ARG A 200 25.13 21.41 2.59
C ARG A 200 25.35 22.82 2.04
N LEU A 201 25.50 22.96 0.73
CA LEU A 201 25.66 24.26 0.08
C LEU A 201 24.45 25.17 0.32
N LEU A 202 23.23 24.63 0.23
CA LEU A 202 22.01 25.40 0.48
C LEU A 202 21.93 25.87 1.93
N ARG A 203 22.33 25.06 2.92
CA ARG A 203 22.38 25.51 4.32
C ARG A 203 23.32 26.69 4.52
N GLU A 204 24.46 26.69 3.83
CA GLU A 204 25.43 27.79 3.88
C GLU A 204 24.91 29.07 3.21
N LYS A 205 24.12 28.94 2.12
CA LYS A 205 23.64 30.06 1.30
C LYS A 205 22.25 30.59 1.68
N LEU A 206 21.42 29.78 2.32
CA LEU A 206 20.07 30.18 2.73
C LEU A 206 20.01 31.44 3.61
N PRO A 207 20.98 31.72 4.50
CA PRO A 207 21.05 32.99 5.23
C PRO A 207 21.15 34.23 4.34
N ASP A 208 21.79 34.13 3.18
CA ASP A 208 21.95 35.23 2.21
C ASP A 208 20.60 35.63 1.58
N GLU A 209 19.66 34.69 1.49
CA GLU A 209 18.28 34.91 1.01
C GLU A 209 17.36 35.46 2.11
N GLY A 210 17.86 35.61 3.34
CA GLY A 210 17.20 36.28 4.46
C GLY A 210 16.56 35.35 5.50
N LYS A 211 16.34 35.88 6.70
CA LYS A 211 15.88 35.13 7.89
C LYS A 211 14.57 34.37 7.69
N VAL A 212 13.67 34.88 6.85
CA VAL A 212 12.37 34.22 6.56
C VAL A 212 12.58 32.94 5.74
N MET A 213 13.50 32.95 4.77
CA MET A 213 13.81 31.79 3.94
C MET A 213 14.45 30.68 4.76
N VAL A 214 15.35 31.04 5.68
CA VAL A 214 15.93 30.10 6.66
C VAL A 214 14.82 29.38 7.43
N ARG A 215 13.94 30.14 8.10
CA ARG A 215 12.83 29.55 8.89
C ARG A 215 11.90 28.66 8.07
N ARG A 216 11.67 29.01 6.80
CA ARG A 216 10.75 28.28 5.92
C ARG A 216 11.36 26.98 5.38
N TYR A 217 12.67 26.96 5.10
CA TYR A 217 13.28 25.86 4.36
C TYR A 217 14.25 24.99 5.17
N SER A 218 14.67 25.38 6.37
CA SER A 218 15.51 24.54 7.22
C SER A 218 14.92 23.14 7.43
N GLY A 219 13.63 23.03 7.75
CA GLY A 219 12.99 21.72 7.94
C GLY A 219 12.91 20.87 6.66
N VAL A 220 12.85 21.50 5.49
CA VAL A 220 12.88 20.79 4.20
C VAL A 220 14.29 20.25 3.93
N LEU A 221 15.31 21.05 4.20
CA LEU A 221 16.71 20.63 4.09
C LEU A 221 17.04 19.50 5.07
N ASP A 222 16.52 19.54 6.30
CA ASP A 222 16.66 18.45 7.29
C ASP A 222 16.06 17.14 6.76
N ARG A 223 14.90 17.21 6.09
CA ARG A 223 14.23 16.04 5.50
C ARG A 223 14.99 15.49 4.28
N LEU A 224 15.45 16.36 3.39
CA LEU A 224 16.26 15.96 2.24
C LEU A 224 17.56 15.29 2.69
N GLU A 225 18.19 15.80 3.74
CA GLU A 225 19.40 15.22 4.33
C GLU A 225 19.13 13.84 4.94
N LYS A 226 18.09 13.70 5.78
CA LYS A 226 17.69 12.41 6.34
C LYS A 226 17.39 11.37 5.25
N MET A 227 16.63 11.76 4.23
CA MET A 227 16.30 10.91 3.09
C MET A 227 17.54 10.53 2.28
N GLY A 228 18.38 11.50 1.94
CA GLY A 228 19.63 11.27 1.20
C GLY A 228 20.57 10.31 1.94
N ASN A 229 20.71 10.45 3.25
CA ASN A 229 21.48 9.54 4.08
C ASN A 229 20.92 8.11 4.05
N VAL A 230 19.59 7.94 4.10
CA VAL A 230 18.96 6.62 3.94
C VAL A 230 19.24 6.03 2.56
N CYS A 231 19.12 6.83 1.49
CA CYS A 231 19.42 6.37 0.14
C CYS A 231 20.86 5.87 -0.03
N VAL A 232 21.83 6.62 0.49
CA VAL A 232 23.24 6.24 0.45
C VAL A 232 23.51 5.01 1.31
N THR A 233 22.95 4.96 2.52
CA THR A 233 23.19 3.87 3.48
C THR A 233 22.60 2.55 3.03
N TYR A 234 21.38 2.58 2.48
CA TYR A 234 20.61 1.37 2.16
C TYR A 234 20.52 1.08 0.66
N GLY A 235 21.20 1.87 -0.17
CA GLY A 235 21.28 1.68 -1.61
C GLY A 235 19.95 1.87 -2.33
N THR A 236 19.11 2.80 -1.88
CA THR A 236 17.78 3.03 -2.46
C THR A 236 17.74 4.23 -3.38
N ARG A 237 16.96 4.14 -4.45
CA ARG A 237 16.57 5.30 -5.25
C ARG A 237 15.57 6.17 -4.52
N PHE A 238 15.34 7.39 -4.99
CA PHE A 238 14.33 8.30 -4.46
C PHE A 238 13.62 9.10 -5.55
N TYR A 239 12.51 9.73 -5.21
CA TYR A 239 11.72 10.54 -6.13
C TYR A 239 10.86 11.58 -5.41
N PHE A 240 10.35 12.52 -6.20
CA PHE A 240 9.40 13.55 -5.78
C PHE A 240 8.03 13.26 -6.41
N LEU A 241 6.94 13.49 -5.68
CA LEU A 241 5.57 13.22 -6.13
C LEU A 241 4.56 14.26 -5.62
#